data_AF-A0A6A5UY13-F1
#
_entry.id   AF-A0A6A5UY13-F1
#
_cell.length_a   1.000
_cell.length_b   1.000
_cell.length_c   1.000
_cell.angle_alpha   90.00
_cell.angle_beta   90.00
_cell.angle_gamma   90.00
#
_symmetry.space_group_name_H-M   'P 1'
#
loop_
_entity.id
_entity.type
_entity.pdbx_description
1 polymer ?
#
loop_
_entity_poly.entity_id
_entity_poly.type
_entity_poly.pdbx_seq_one_letter_code
_entity_poly.pdbx_strand_id
1 'polypeptide(L)'
;MHILITNDDGPPSDQSSPYVHSLVSTLQAHGHTVSVVLPHTQRSWIGKAHLVGHSIKPTYFRPGPLRSVNGRLSNSGTTSTRPLPDSSTDEEWILVDSTPASCVQIGLFHYFEKRGPIDLVVSGPNYGRNSTAVFSLSSGTIGGAMEAAVCGKKSIALSYAFFDRNHDAAIITGASELSARLIQHLYDNWNPDTHLYSVNVPLVENVGQRKILYTNMLQNAWQSGSCFQPIDVPSGSDDSPSDIEAQIRKQEEKLGRKELLGGDSGIESGRETPAGGHIRYTHKHFKWAPHFKDVYQSVEESEPGNDGWAVAQGYTSVTPLRANFMHTPGDFKGEITLDNVGKGNVPEENKA
;
A
#
# COMPACT_ATOMS: atom_id res chain seq x y z
N MET A 1 -17.16 14.74 10.33
CA MET A 1 -16.14 15.04 9.29
C MET A 1 -16.70 14.69 7.93
N HIS A 2 -16.18 15.33 6.89
CA HIS A 2 -16.26 14.88 5.50
C HIS A 2 -14.96 14.15 5.14
N ILE A 3 -15.07 12.85 4.89
CA ILE A 3 -13.95 11.95 4.62
C ILE A 3 -13.93 11.58 3.14
N LEU A 4 -12.80 11.81 2.48
CA LEU A 4 -12.53 11.28 1.15
C LEU A 4 -11.87 9.90 1.27
N ILE A 5 -12.45 8.88 0.64
CA ILE A 5 -11.93 7.52 0.60
C ILE A 5 -11.32 7.24 -0.77
N THR A 6 -10.10 6.68 -0.76
CA THR A 6 -9.48 6.02 -1.92
C THR A 6 -8.94 4.65 -1.53
N ASN A 7 -8.40 3.86 -2.47
CA ASN A 7 -7.63 2.64 -2.21
C ASN A 7 -6.73 2.31 -3.42
N ASP A 8 -6.00 1.20 -3.37
CA ASP A 8 -5.31 0.60 -4.53
C ASP A 8 -5.88 -0.77 -4.97
N ASP A 9 -6.84 -1.34 -4.24
CA ASP A 9 -7.53 -2.59 -4.65
C ASP A 9 -8.59 -2.40 -5.75
N GLY A 10 -9.07 -1.16 -5.92
CA GLY A 10 -10.15 -0.81 -6.85
C GLY A 10 -11.56 -0.95 -6.24
N PRO A 11 -12.62 -0.97 -7.07
CA PRO A 11 -14.02 -1.00 -6.60
C PRO A 11 -14.34 -2.26 -5.80
N PRO A 12 -15.39 -2.23 -4.95
CA PRO A 12 -15.80 -3.38 -4.12
C PRO A 12 -15.90 -4.68 -4.91
N SER A 13 -15.23 -5.71 -4.40
CA SER A 13 -15.14 -7.03 -5.03
C SER A 13 -14.81 -8.08 -3.99
N ASP A 14 -15.54 -9.18 -3.98
CA ASP A 14 -15.30 -10.30 -3.04
C ASP A 14 -13.93 -10.96 -3.26
N GLN A 15 -13.31 -10.75 -4.43
CA GLN A 15 -12.02 -11.34 -4.79
C GLN A 15 -10.84 -10.39 -4.56
N SER A 16 -10.97 -9.14 -4.98
CA SER A 16 -9.84 -8.20 -5.05
C SER A 16 -9.93 -7.04 -4.07
N SER A 17 -11.13 -6.59 -3.70
CA SER A 17 -11.38 -5.41 -2.86
C SER A 17 -12.53 -5.65 -1.85
N PRO A 18 -12.34 -6.58 -0.90
CA PRO A 18 -13.43 -7.05 -0.04
C PRO A 18 -13.83 -6.09 1.09
N TYR A 19 -13.03 -5.08 1.39
CA TYR A 19 -13.13 -4.35 2.67
C TYR A 19 -13.62 -2.90 2.55
N VAL A 20 -13.37 -2.22 1.42
CA VAL A 20 -13.67 -0.78 1.28
C VAL A 20 -15.16 -0.45 1.50
N HIS A 21 -16.05 -1.32 1.04
CA HIS A 21 -17.49 -1.14 1.24
C HIS A 21 -17.89 -1.24 2.72
N SER A 22 -17.33 -2.21 3.46
CA SER A 22 -17.55 -2.32 4.90
C SER A 22 -17.09 -1.06 5.65
N LEU A 23 -15.91 -0.53 5.31
CA LEU A 23 -15.41 0.69 5.93
C LEU A 23 -16.32 1.89 5.62
N VAL A 24 -16.68 2.11 4.34
CA VAL A 24 -17.53 3.23 3.92
C VAL A 24 -18.87 3.20 4.65
N SER A 25 -19.55 2.05 4.67
CA SER A 25 -20.83 1.89 5.38
C SER A 25 -20.68 2.14 6.88
N THR A 26 -19.57 1.71 7.49
CA THR A 26 -19.32 1.93 8.92
C THR A 26 -19.09 3.42 9.21
N LEU A 27 -18.24 4.11 8.44
CA LEU A 27 -18.00 5.55 8.60
C LEU A 27 -19.29 6.38 8.45
N GLN A 28 -20.15 6.01 7.48
CA GLN A 28 -21.46 6.63 7.30
C GLN A 28 -22.38 6.37 8.50
N ALA A 29 -22.39 5.16 9.06
CA ALA A 29 -23.16 4.82 10.27
C ALA A 29 -22.70 5.60 11.51
N HIS A 30 -21.41 5.97 11.57
CA HIS A 30 -20.85 6.90 12.57
C HIS A 30 -21.14 8.38 12.27
N GLY A 31 -21.99 8.68 11.28
CA GLY A 31 -22.47 10.03 10.97
C GLY A 31 -21.49 10.87 10.16
N HIS A 32 -20.46 10.26 9.55
CA HIS A 32 -19.57 10.98 8.66
C HIS A 32 -20.17 11.14 7.26
N THR A 33 -19.89 12.28 6.63
CA THR A 33 -20.08 12.41 5.18
C THR A 33 -18.92 11.70 4.50
N VAL A 34 -19.19 10.71 3.66
CA VAL A 34 -18.15 9.94 2.96
C VAL A 34 -18.28 10.14 1.45
N SER A 35 -17.19 10.55 0.82
CA SER A 35 -17.03 10.67 -0.63
C SER A 35 -15.96 9.68 -1.09
N VAL A 36 -16.18 9.00 -2.22
CA VAL A 36 -15.34 7.87 -2.63
C VAL A 36 -14.82 8.06 -4.05
N VAL A 37 -13.50 8.00 -4.22
CA VAL A 37 -12.81 7.99 -5.52
C VAL A 37 -11.77 6.88 -5.52
N LEU A 38 -11.98 5.85 -6.33
CA LEU A 38 -11.12 4.67 -6.38
C LEU A 38 -10.48 4.55 -7.76
N PRO A 39 -9.31 3.92 -7.88
CA PRO A 39 -8.89 3.35 -9.14
C PRO A 39 -9.98 2.42 -9.70
N HIS A 40 -10.21 2.45 -11.01
CA HIS A 40 -11.21 1.57 -11.66
C HIS A 40 -10.80 0.08 -11.65
N THR A 41 -9.53 -0.20 -11.37
CA THR A 41 -8.93 -1.53 -11.31
C THR A 41 -7.82 -1.54 -10.26
N GLN A 42 -7.32 -2.73 -9.94
CA GLN A 42 -6.25 -2.92 -8.97
C GLN A 42 -4.94 -2.23 -9.41
N ARG A 43 -4.29 -1.55 -8.46
CA ARG A 43 -3.05 -0.77 -8.62
C ARG A 43 -2.05 -1.04 -7.47
N SER A 44 -1.97 -2.27 -6.97
CA SER A 44 -0.96 -2.71 -5.98
C SER A 44 0.48 -2.50 -6.49
N TRP A 45 1.45 -2.41 -5.58
CA TRP A 45 2.89 -2.31 -5.90
C TRP A 45 3.30 -1.07 -6.72
N ILE A 46 2.55 0.03 -6.63
CA ILE A 46 2.78 1.26 -7.42
C ILE A 46 3.43 2.40 -6.62
N GLY A 47 3.52 2.29 -5.29
CA GLY A 47 3.97 3.37 -4.41
C GLY A 47 3.15 4.67 -4.59
N LYS A 48 3.80 5.83 -4.50
CA LYS A 48 3.20 7.13 -4.86
C LYS A 48 3.57 7.53 -6.29
N ALA A 49 2.67 7.30 -7.25
CA ALA A 49 2.89 7.63 -8.66
C ALA A 49 1.73 8.42 -9.27
N HIS A 50 2.02 9.22 -10.30
CA HIS A 50 1.05 9.76 -11.25
C HIS A 50 1.39 9.27 -12.66
N LEU A 51 0.38 8.95 -13.46
CA LEU A 51 0.55 8.55 -14.86
C LEU A 51 0.52 9.80 -15.75
N VAL A 52 1.69 10.28 -16.16
CA VAL A 52 1.81 11.45 -17.05
C VAL A 52 1.56 11.03 -18.50
N GLY A 53 0.90 11.89 -19.29
CA GLY A 53 0.64 11.66 -20.71
C GLY A 53 -0.59 10.78 -21.01
N HIS A 54 -1.37 10.43 -19.97
CA HIS A 54 -2.61 9.67 -20.11
C HIS A 54 -3.82 10.57 -19.79
N SER A 55 -4.78 10.65 -20.71
CA SER A 55 -6.05 11.35 -20.46
C SER A 55 -6.95 10.47 -19.60
N ILE A 56 -7.36 10.98 -18.44
CA ILE A 56 -8.17 10.25 -17.47
C ILE A 56 -9.65 10.35 -17.84
N LYS A 57 -10.34 9.22 -17.91
CA LYS A 57 -11.79 9.16 -18.07
C LYS A 57 -12.44 8.47 -16.88
N PRO A 58 -13.29 9.17 -16.10
CA PRO A 58 -13.98 8.57 -14.98
C PRO A 58 -15.09 7.63 -15.43
N THR A 59 -15.29 6.56 -14.68
CA THR A 59 -16.50 5.73 -14.65
C THR A 59 -17.10 5.79 -13.24
N TYR A 60 -18.23 5.11 -13.02
CA TYR A 60 -18.99 5.26 -11.79
C TYR A 60 -19.39 3.90 -11.25
N PHE A 61 -19.29 3.71 -9.93
CA PHE A 61 -19.72 2.50 -9.24
C PHE A 61 -20.89 2.82 -8.33
N ARG A 62 -21.95 2.02 -8.40
CA ARG A 62 -23.15 2.15 -7.57
C ARG A 62 -23.19 0.97 -6.62
N PRO A 63 -22.81 1.13 -5.34
CA PRO A 63 -22.82 0.04 -4.38
C PRO A 63 -24.26 -0.45 -4.17
N GLY A 64 -24.45 -1.76 -4.16
CA GLY A 64 -25.65 -2.37 -3.60
C GLY A 64 -25.58 -2.41 -2.07
N PRO A 65 -26.64 -2.83 -1.36
CA PRO A 65 -26.58 -2.98 0.09
C PRO A 65 -25.53 -4.01 0.51
N LEU A 66 -24.71 -3.67 1.51
CA LEU A 66 -23.79 -4.62 2.13
C LEU A 66 -24.58 -5.69 2.90
N ARG A 67 -24.34 -6.98 2.60
CA ARG A 67 -25.03 -8.12 3.22
C ARG A 67 -24.05 -9.20 3.63
N SER A 68 -24.37 -9.93 4.69
CA SER A 68 -23.67 -11.17 5.03
C SER A 68 -24.35 -12.36 4.35
N VAL A 69 -23.59 -13.12 3.57
CA VAL A 69 -24.04 -14.33 2.88
C VAL A 69 -23.07 -15.45 3.23
N ASN A 70 -23.57 -16.54 3.82
CA ASN A 70 -22.75 -17.67 4.27
C ASN A 70 -21.55 -17.26 5.16
N GLY A 71 -21.77 -16.28 6.05
CA GLY A 71 -20.74 -15.79 6.97
C GLY A 71 -19.71 -14.83 6.36
N ARG A 72 -19.86 -14.42 5.09
CA ARG A 72 -18.96 -13.45 4.43
C ARG A 72 -19.75 -12.22 3.98
N LEU A 73 -19.11 -11.06 4.03
CA LEU A 73 -19.68 -9.86 3.42
C LEU A 73 -19.68 -10.00 1.90
N SER A 74 -20.81 -9.67 1.27
CA SER A 74 -20.97 -9.67 -0.18
C SER A 74 -20.92 -8.25 -0.72
N ASN A 75 -19.98 -8.02 -1.65
CA ASN A 75 -19.81 -6.77 -2.36
C ASN A 75 -20.58 -6.83 -3.68
N SER A 76 -21.80 -6.29 -3.67
CA SER A 76 -22.63 -6.14 -4.86
C SER A 76 -22.63 -4.69 -5.35
N GLY A 77 -22.82 -4.50 -6.66
CA GLY A 77 -22.93 -3.17 -7.25
C GLY A 77 -22.91 -3.23 -8.77
N THR A 78 -23.03 -2.07 -9.40
CA THR A 78 -22.98 -1.95 -10.86
C THR A 78 -22.05 -0.82 -11.27
N THR A 79 -21.42 -0.96 -12.44
CA THR A 79 -20.60 0.09 -13.04
C THR A 79 -21.34 0.79 -14.16
N SER A 80 -21.11 2.09 -14.30
CA SER A 80 -21.69 2.94 -15.34
C SER A 80 -20.61 3.82 -15.98
N THR A 81 -20.75 4.11 -17.27
CA THR A 81 -19.86 5.04 -17.99
C THR A 81 -20.33 6.50 -17.89
N ARG A 82 -21.49 6.74 -17.27
CA ARG A 82 -22.11 8.06 -17.09
C ARG A 82 -22.56 8.23 -15.64
N PRO A 83 -22.46 9.46 -15.08
CA PRO A 83 -22.91 9.71 -13.72
C PRO A 83 -24.44 9.59 -13.65
N LEU A 84 -24.94 9.42 -12.43
CA LEU A 84 -26.36 9.62 -12.14
C LEU A 84 -26.76 11.08 -12.41
N PRO A 85 -28.03 11.34 -12.74
CA PRO A 85 -28.52 12.71 -12.89
C PRO A 85 -28.48 13.44 -11.55
N ASP A 86 -28.31 14.77 -11.58
CA ASP A 86 -28.26 15.65 -10.40
C ASP A 86 -29.47 15.51 -9.45
N SER A 87 -30.61 15.00 -9.94
CA SER A 87 -31.81 14.75 -9.14
C SER A 87 -31.79 13.45 -8.35
N SER A 88 -30.79 12.58 -8.55
CA SER A 88 -30.71 11.30 -7.87
C SER A 88 -30.24 11.46 -6.43
N THR A 89 -30.77 10.61 -5.55
CA THR A 89 -30.34 10.48 -4.14
C THR A 89 -29.55 9.20 -3.89
N ASP A 90 -29.36 8.38 -4.92
CA ASP A 90 -28.64 7.11 -4.82
C ASP A 90 -27.13 7.34 -4.66
N GLU A 91 -26.47 6.39 -3.99
CA GLU A 91 -25.03 6.44 -3.80
C GLU A 91 -24.28 6.13 -5.10
N GLU A 92 -23.28 6.95 -5.41
CA GLU A 92 -22.41 6.77 -6.57
C GLU A 92 -20.97 7.13 -6.19
N TRP A 93 -20.05 6.24 -6.52
CA TRP A 93 -18.62 6.40 -6.31
C TRP A 93 -17.93 6.64 -7.65
N ILE A 94 -16.86 7.43 -7.66
CA ILE A 94 -16.11 7.72 -8.88
C ILE A 94 -14.97 6.70 -9.01
N LEU A 95 -14.86 6.12 -10.20
CA LEU A 95 -13.78 5.25 -10.59
C LEU A 95 -12.88 5.97 -11.58
N VAL A 96 -11.57 5.94 -11.35
CA VAL A 96 -10.58 6.67 -12.13
C VAL A 96 -9.63 5.69 -12.78
N ASP A 97 -9.38 5.83 -14.09
CA ASP A 97 -8.29 5.10 -14.75
C ASP A 97 -6.93 5.72 -14.48
N SER A 98 -6.50 5.63 -13.22
CA SER A 98 -5.20 6.12 -12.76
C SER A 98 -4.83 5.49 -11.42
N THR A 99 -3.88 6.10 -10.73
CA THR A 99 -3.35 5.68 -9.43
C THR A 99 -4.17 6.21 -8.25
N PRO A 100 -3.98 5.68 -7.04
CA PRO A 100 -4.60 6.22 -5.82
C PRO A 100 -4.25 7.71 -5.60
N ALA A 101 -3.01 8.12 -5.88
CA ALA A 101 -2.60 9.52 -5.79
C ALA A 101 -3.43 10.43 -6.72
N SER A 102 -3.65 10.02 -7.97
CA SER A 102 -4.53 10.76 -8.89
C SER A 102 -5.97 10.80 -8.39
N CYS A 103 -6.48 9.71 -7.80
CA CYS A 103 -7.82 9.66 -7.22
C CYS A 103 -7.99 10.69 -6.10
N VAL A 104 -6.98 10.85 -5.24
CA VAL A 104 -6.96 11.84 -4.17
C VAL A 104 -7.03 13.26 -4.73
N GLN A 105 -6.14 13.64 -5.65
CA GLN A 105 -6.15 14.96 -6.28
C GLN A 105 -7.52 15.25 -6.94
N ILE A 106 -8.04 14.29 -7.72
CA ILE A 106 -9.33 14.43 -8.39
C ILE A 106 -10.48 14.59 -7.40
N GLY A 107 -10.49 13.79 -6.32
CA GLY A 107 -11.51 13.89 -5.28
C GLY A 107 -11.44 15.22 -4.53
N LEU A 108 -10.24 15.65 -4.15
CA LEU A 108 -10.04 16.89 -3.39
C LEU A 108 -10.45 18.14 -4.16
N PHE A 109 -10.22 18.17 -5.48
CA PHE A 109 -10.28 19.42 -6.24
C PHE A 109 -11.36 19.48 -7.33
N HIS A 110 -12.08 18.39 -7.63
CA HIS A 110 -12.96 18.37 -8.81
C HIS A 110 -14.36 17.77 -8.65
N TYR A 111 -14.66 17.01 -7.58
CA TYR A 111 -15.95 16.29 -7.50
C TYR A 111 -16.88 16.71 -6.36
N PHE A 112 -16.35 17.07 -5.19
CA PHE A 112 -17.17 17.12 -3.98
C PHE A 112 -17.37 18.51 -3.39
N GLU A 113 -17.14 19.56 -4.18
CA GLU A 113 -17.31 20.96 -3.74
C GLU A 113 -18.70 21.22 -3.14
N LYS A 114 -19.76 20.63 -3.73
CA LYS A 114 -21.15 20.76 -3.26
C LYS A 114 -21.43 20.04 -1.92
N ARG A 115 -20.55 19.13 -1.47
CA ARG A 115 -20.70 18.37 -0.21
C ARG A 115 -19.95 19.01 0.96
N GLY A 116 -19.30 20.16 0.74
CA GLY A 116 -18.48 20.84 1.75
C GLY A 116 -17.01 20.40 1.74
N PRO A 117 -16.16 21.06 2.56
CA PRO A 117 -14.72 20.82 2.55
C PRO A 117 -14.41 19.39 3.00
N ILE A 118 -13.40 18.77 2.40
CA ILE A 118 -12.86 17.49 2.85
C ILE A 118 -11.91 17.74 4.01
N ASP A 119 -12.22 17.13 5.16
CA ASP A 119 -11.49 17.26 6.43
C ASP A 119 -10.32 16.28 6.51
N LEU A 120 -10.52 15.07 5.98
CA LEU A 120 -9.61 13.94 6.11
C LEU A 120 -9.64 13.09 4.82
N VAL A 121 -8.47 12.58 4.42
CA VAL A 121 -8.39 11.54 3.39
C VAL A 121 -8.03 10.21 4.04
N VAL A 122 -8.78 9.15 3.76
CA VAL A 122 -8.44 7.80 4.16
C VAL A 122 -8.19 6.98 2.90
N SER A 123 -6.99 6.44 2.77
CA SER A 123 -6.60 5.54 1.70
C SER A 123 -6.64 4.12 2.25
N GLY A 124 -7.56 3.29 1.76
CA GLY A 124 -7.80 1.92 2.23
C GLY A 124 -9.27 1.61 2.56
N PRO A 125 -9.55 0.49 3.25
CA PRO A 125 -8.58 -0.47 3.76
C PRO A 125 -7.95 -1.28 2.62
N ASN A 126 -6.63 -1.41 2.63
CA ASN A 126 -5.91 -2.32 1.74
C ASN A 126 -6.25 -3.78 2.06
N TYR A 127 -6.40 -4.63 1.04
CA TYR A 127 -6.46 -6.07 1.20
C TYR A 127 -5.05 -6.65 1.40
N GLY A 128 -4.57 -6.51 2.62
CA GLY A 128 -3.23 -6.94 3.04
C GLY A 128 -2.56 -5.90 3.93
N ARG A 129 -1.43 -6.28 4.52
CA ARG A 129 -0.64 -5.40 5.39
C ARG A 129 0.31 -4.53 4.59
N ASN A 130 0.50 -3.30 5.05
CA ASN A 130 1.58 -2.41 4.61
C ASN A 130 2.48 -2.09 5.81
N SER A 131 2.82 -3.11 6.61
CA SER A 131 3.81 -3.01 7.69
C SER A 131 5.19 -3.34 7.16
N THR A 132 6.24 -2.74 7.72
CA THR A 132 7.64 -2.79 7.26
C THR A 132 7.95 -1.91 6.04
N ALA A 133 9.22 -1.53 5.88
CA ALA A 133 9.69 -0.61 4.85
C ALA A 133 9.48 -1.13 3.42
N VAL A 134 9.79 -2.41 3.15
CA VAL A 134 9.64 -3.01 1.81
C VAL A 134 8.21 -2.94 1.29
N PHE A 135 7.22 -3.28 2.13
CA PHE A 135 5.81 -3.16 1.76
C PHE A 135 5.37 -1.70 1.69
N SER A 136 5.77 -0.89 2.67
CA SER A 136 5.34 0.51 2.74
C SER A 136 5.80 1.34 1.55
N LEU A 137 7.05 1.17 1.10
CA LEU A 137 7.61 1.90 -0.04
C LEU A 137 6.94 1.55 -1.38
N SER A 138 6.38 0.35 -1.47
CA SER A 138 5.71 -0.14 -2.68
C SER A 138 4.19 0.08 -2.64
N SER A 139 3.64 0.52 -1.51
CA SER A 139 2.21 0.60 -1.24
C SER A 139 1.52 1.73 -2.00
N GLY A 140 0.53 1.40 -2.83
CA GLY A 140 -0.37 2.38 -3.44
C GLY A 140 -1.30 3.02 -2.40
N THR A 141 -1.74 2.22 -1.41
CA THR A 141 -2.51 2.71 -0.26
C THR A 141 -1.76 3.80 0.53
N ILE A 142 -0.48 3.58 0.90
CA ILE A 142 0.32 4.64 1.54
C ILE A 142 0.57 5.79 0.56
N GLY A 143 0.81 5.50 -0.72
CA GLY A 143 0.97 6.53 -1.76
C GLY A 143 -0.22 7.49 -1.86
N GLY A 144 -1.45 6.99 -1.77
CA GLY A 144 -2.66 7.82 -1.73
C GLY A 144 -2.69 8.74 -0.50
N ALA A 145 -2.39 8.23 0.69
CA ALA A 145 -2.31 9.04 1.90
C ALA A 145 -1.17 10.07 1.84
N MET A 146 -0.01 9.71 1.28
CA MET A 146 1.10 10.64 1.05
C MET A 146 0.68 11.77 0.10
N GLU A 147 -0.09 11.47 -0.94
CA GLU A 147 -0.58 12.49 -1.87
C GLU A 147 -1.50 13.50 -1.17
N ALA A 148 -2.40 13.02 -0.32
CA ALA A 148 -3.27 13.89 0.49
C ALA A 148 -2.45 14.78 1.44
N ALA A 149 -1.43 14.20 2.08
CA ALA A 149 -0.54 14.90 2.98
C ALA A 149 0.23 16.03 2.29
N VAL A 150 0.77 15.80 1.08
CA VAL A 150 1.43 16.86 0.31
C VAL A 150 0.45 17.93 -0.22
N CYS A 151 -0.84 17.59 -0.34
CA CYS A 151 -1.92 18.56 -0.58
C CYS A 151 -2.35 19.33 0.69
N GLY A 152 -1.64 19.16 1.82
CA GLY A 152 -1.95 19.83 3.09
C GLY A 152 -3.17 19.27 3.83
N LYS A 153 -3.60 18.04 3.50
CA LYS A 153 -4.71 17.36 4.19
C LYS A 153 -4.18 16.34 5.19
N LYS A 154 -4.81 16.26 6.36
CA LYS A 154 -4.65 15.11 7.26
C LYS A 154 -5.00 13.84 6.48
N SER A 155 -4.21 12.78 6.64
CA SER A 155 -4.48 11.54 5.92
C SER A 155 -4.06 10.27 6.65
N ILE A 156 -4.83 9.21 6.45
CA ILE A 156 -4.59 7.90 7.04
C ILE A 156 -4.50 6.87 5.92
N ALA A 157 -3.40 6.14 5.85
CA ALA A 157 -3.31 4.89 5.10
C ALA A 157 -3.78 3.77 6.02
N LEU A 158 -4.81 3.03 5.62
CA LEU A 158 -5.41 1.96 6.40
C LEU A 158 -5.23 0.62 5.69
N SER A 159 -4.75 -0.38 6.42
CA SER A 159 -4.46 -1.71 5.92
C SER A 159 -5.07 -2.78 6.82
N TYR A 160 -5.76 -3.74 6.24
CA TYR A 160 -6.28 -4.90 6.97
C TYR A 160 -5.32 -6.08 6.76
N ALA A 161 -4.56 -6.37 7.81
CA ALA A 161 -3.57 -7.43 7.83
C ALA A 161 -4.26 -8.78 8.08
N PHE A 162 -4.27 -9.65 7.08
CA PHE A 162 -4.82 -10.99 7.21
C PHE A 162 -3.70 -12.02 7.44
N PHE A 163 -3.98 -13.06 8.23
CA PHE A 163 -3.08 -14.20 8.46
C PHE A 163 -3.55 -15.46 7.74
N ASP A 164 -4.85 -15.50 7.43
CA ASP A 164 -5.51 -16.46 6.58
C ASP A 164 -6.56 -15.73 5.74
N ARG A 165 -7.10 -16.39 4.70
CA ARG A 165 -8.15 -15.79 3.87
C ARG A 165 -9.56 -15.99 4.43
N ASN A 166 -9.69 -16.15 5.75
CA ASN A 166 -10.97 -16.21 6.42
C ASN A 166 -11.59 -14.81 6.48
N HIS A 167 -12.33 -14.43 5.43
CA HIS A 167 -13.11 -13.19 5.38
C HIS A 167 -14.43 -13.33 6.11
N ASP A 168 -14.35 -13.73 7.38
CA ASP A 168 -15.52 -13.78 8.24
C ASP A 168 -16.10 -12.37 8.41
N ALA A 169 -17.41 -12.26 8.23
CA ALA A 169 -18.12 -10.99 8.26
C ALA A 169 -18.02 -10.30 9.62
N ALA A 170 -17.99 -11.04 10.72
CA ALA A 170 -17.87 -10.47 12.07
C ALA A 170 -16.46 -9.90 12.30
N ILE A 171 -15.41 -10.58 11.81
CA ILE A 171 -14.03 -10.08 11.90
C ILE A 171 -13.88 -8.78 11.10
N ILE A 172 -14.36 -8.74 9.85
CA ILE A 172 -14.27 -7.53 9.00
C ILE A 172 -15.08 -6.39 9.60
N THR A 173 -16.29 -6.67 10.08
CA THR A 173 -17.13 -5.66 10.73
C THR A 173 -16.45 -5.12 11.99
N GLY A 174 -15.85 -5.99 12.81
CA GLY A 174 -15.09 -5.58 13.99
C GLY A 174 -13.87 -4.71 13.66
N ALA A 175 -13.15 -5.03 12.57
CA ALA A 175 -12.04 -4.22 12.08
C ALA A 175 -12.50 -2.84 11.58
N SER A 176 -13.62 -2.78 10.85
CA SER A 176 -14.23 -1.52 10.39
C SER A 176 -14.72 -0.64 11.53
N GLU A 177 -15.34 -1.24 12.56
CA GLU A 177 -15.78 -0.52 13.76
C GLU A 177 -14.60 0.05 14.56
N LEU A 178 -13.56 -0.76 14.77
CA LEU A 178 -12.32 -0.29 15.39
C LEU A 178 -11.69 0.84 14.57
N SER A 179 -11.64 0.70 13.25
CA SER A 179 -11.05 1.67 12.34
C SER A 179 -11.80 3.00 12.36
N ALA A 180 -13.13 2.99 12.33
CA ALA A 180 -13.94 4.22 12.40
C ALA A 180 -13.66 5.00 13.69
N ARG A 181 -13.64 4.32 14.84
CA ARG A 181 -13.30 4.92 16.14
C ARG A 181 -11.87 5.45 16.18
N LEU A 182 -10.90 4.67 15.67
CA LEU A 182 -9.49 5.06 15.66
C LEU A 182 -9.24 6.25 14.73
N ILE A 183 -9.89 6.29 13.57
CA ILE A 183 -9.85 7.41 12.62
C ILE A 183 -10.31 8.70 13.31
N GLN A 184 -11.46 8.66 14.00
CA GLN A 184 -11.97 9.80 14.75
C GLN A 184 -10.99 10.23 15.85
N HIS A 185 -10.49 9.27 16.64
CA HIS A 185 -9.52 9.55 17.71
C HIS A 185 -8.25 10.22 17.19
N LEU A 186 -7.66 9.71 16.10
CA LEU A 186 -6.46 10.29 15.49
C LEU A 186 -6.73 11.67 14.92
N TYR A 187 -7.89 11.88 14.27
CA TYR A 187 -8.26 13.19 13.73
C TYR A 187 -8.33 14.27 14.82
N ASP A 188 -9.01 13.95 15.94
CA ASP A 188 -9.19 14.85 17.08
C ASP A 188 -7.89 15.12 17.84
N ASN A 189 -6.97 14.16 17.84
CA ASN A 189 -5.70 14.20 18.57
C ASN A 189 -4.48 14.23 17.65
N TRP A 190 -4.62 14.88 16.49
CA TRP A 190 -3.60 14.84 15.44
C TRP A 190 -2.28 15.46 15.91
N ASN A 191 -1.19 14.70 15.83
CA ASN A 191 0.13 15.22 16.16
C ASN A 191 0.60 16.22 15.08
N PRO A 192 1.08 17.43 15.44
CA PRO A 192 1.44 18.47 14.49
C PRO A 192 2.64 18.13 13.59
N ASP A 193 3.52 17.22 14.03
CA ASP A 193 4.68 16.74 13.26
C ASP A 193 4.33 15.58 12.32
N THR A 194 3.12 15.02 12.44
CA THR A 194 2.65 13.92 11.61
C THR A 194 1.94 14.45 10.38
N HIS A 195 2.42 14.09 9.20
CA HIS A 195 1.75 14.43 7.94
C HIS A 195 0.66 13.41 7.60
N LEU A 196 0.91 12.13 7.89
CA LEU A 196 -0.02 11.02 7.70
C LEU A 196 0.21 9.91 8.73
N TYR A 197 -0.81 9.08 9.00
CA TYR A 197 -0.65 7.83 9.75
C TYR A 197 -0.73 6.63 8.82
N SER A 198 0.17 5.65 8.98
CA SER A 198 -0.01 4.29 8.46
C SER A 198 -0.60 3.43 9.57
N VAL A 199 -1.77 2.84 9.33
CA VAL A 199 -2.53 2.05 10.29
C VAL A 199 -2.70 0.64 9.75
N ASN A 200 -2.19 -0.35 10.48
CA ASN A 200 -2.38 -1.76 10.15
C ASN A 200 -3.26 -2.42 11.23
N VAL A 201 -4.47 -2.84 10.84
CA VAL A 201 -5.44 -3.51 11.69
C VAL A 201 -5.40 -5.02 11.39
N PRO A 202 -5.06 -5.88 12.37
CA PRO A 202 -5.05 -7.32 12.16
C PRO A 202 -6.49 -7.87 12.09
N LEU A 203 -6.77 -8.67 11.07
CA LEU A 203 -8.04 -9.38 10.92
C LEU A 203 -8.06 -10.63 11.79
N VAL A 204 -8.32 -10.39 13.07
CA VAL A 204 -8.40 -11.43 14.11
C VAL A 204 -9.67 -11.24 14.93
N GLU A 205 -10.15 -12.31 15.56
CA GLU A 205 -11.28 -12.23 16.47
C GLU A 205 -11.02 -11.23 17.61
N ASN A 206 -12.09 -10.51 17.98
CA ASN A 206 -12.09 -9.51 19.04
C ASN A 206 -11.02 -8.41 18.87
N VAL A 207 -10.66 -8.05 17.62
CA VAL A 207 -9.64 -7.02 17.34
C VAL A 207 -9.87 -5.72 18.12
N GLY A 208 -11.13 -5.30 18.31
CA GLY A 208 -11.49 -4.11 19.09
C GLY A 208 -11.18 -4.17 20.59
N GLN A 209 -10.86 -5.35 21.13
CA GLN A 209 -10.42 -5.56 22.52
C GLN A 209 -8.89 -5.70 22.65
N ARG A 210 -8.18 -5.76 21.51
CA ARG A 210 -6.72 -5.90 21.49
C ARG A 210 -6.05 -4.53 21.61
N LYS A 211 -4.74 -4.54 21.87
CA LYS A 211 -3.95 -3.31 22.00
C LYS A 211 -3.89 -2.55 20.68
N ILE A 212 -3.90 -1.23 20.79
CA ILE A 212 -3.56 -0.29 19.72
C ILE A 212 -2.24 0.36 20.15
N LEU A 213 -1.20 0.26 19.33
CA LEU A 213 0.13 0.70 19.65
C LEU A 213 0.60 1.74 18.65
N TYR A 214 1.20 2.83 19.15
CA TYR A 214 2.09 3.63 18.32
C TYR A 214 3.36 2.83 18.04
N THR A 215 3.83 2.87 16.80
CA THR A 215 4.95 2.06 16.32
C THR A 215 5.90 2.84 15.45
N ASN A 216 7.14 2.38 15.35
CA ASN A 216 8.06 2.74 14.29
C ASN A 216 7.89 1.79 13.10
N MET A 217 8.27 2.22 11.90
CA MET A 217 8.33 1.34 10.74
C MET A 217 9.56 0.44 10.79
N LEU A 218 9.37 -0.88 10.77
CA LEU A 218 10.46 -1.84 10.70
C LEU A 218 11.23 -1.67 9.38
N GLN A 219 12.53 -1.42 9.49
CA GLN A 219 13.41 -1.32 8.32
C GLN A 219 13.88 -2.71 7.91
N ASN A 220 13.62 -3.08 6.65
CA ASN A 220 14.03 -4.35 6.07
C ASN A 220 14.42 -4.17 4.59
N ALA A 221 15.03 -5.21 4.02
CA ALA A 221 15.52 -5.21 2.64
C ALA A 221 15.46 -6.61 2.04
N TRP A 222 15.46 -6.69 0.71
CA TRP A 222 15.64 -7.94 -0.02
C TRP A 222 17.08 -8.43 0.13
N GLN A 223 17.27 -9.65 0.63
CA GLN A 223 18.57 -10.30 0.83
C GLN A 223 18.71 -11.58 0.00
N SER A 224 17.62 -12.30 -0.25
CA SER A 224 17.64 -13.63 -0.88
C SER A 224 17.40 -13.64 -2.39
N GLY A 225 17.38 -12.49 -3.06
CA GLY A 225 17.44 -12.42 -4.52
C GLY A 225 16.57 -11.34 -5.17
N SER A 226 15.98 -11.69 -6.31
CA SER A 226 15.24 -10.78 -7.20
C SER A 226 13.73 -10.95 -7.03
N CYS A 227 12.98 -9.85 -7.21
CA CYS A 227 11.52 -9.90 -7.31
C CYS A 227 11.02 -10.43 -8.67
N PHE A 228 11.93 -10.73 -9.59
CA PHE A 228 11.65 -11.28 -10.91
C PHE A 228 12.34 -12.61 -11.13
N GLN A 229 11.62 -13.53 -11.77
CA GLN A 229 12.15 -14.81 -12.23
C GLN A 229 12.23 -14.85 -13.76
N PRO A 230 13.34 -15.33 -14.35
CA PRO A 230 13.41 -15.55 -15.78
C PRO A 230 12.44 -16.67 -16.17
N ILE A 231 11.75 -16.51 -17.28
CA ILE A 231 10.85 -17.51 -17.84
C ILE A 231 11.20 -17.76 -19.30
N ASP A 232 11.14 -19.03 -19.70
CA ASP A 232 11.23 -19.46 -21.09
C ASP A 232 9.81 -19.51 -21.65
N VAL A 233 9.26 -18.39 -22.14
CA VAL A 233 7.91 -18.39 -22.73
C VAL A 233 7.94 -17.79 -24.14
N PRO A 234 7.44 -18.51 -25.16
CA PRO A 234 7.23 -17.95 -26.49
C PRO A 234 6.12 -16.90 -26.44
N SER A 235 6.25 -15.83 -27.21
CA SER A 235 5.34 -14.68 -27.27
C SER A 235 3.85 -15.07 -27.28
N GLY A 236 3.13 -14.83 -26.17
CA GLY A 236 1.66 -14.80 -26.15
C GLY A 236 0.97 -15.43 -24.93
N SER A 237 1.08 -14.82 -23.75
CA SER A 237 0.03 -14.76 -22.69
C SER A 237 0.63 -14.16 -21.41
N ASP A 238 0.51 -12.84 -21.24
CA ASP A 238 0.86 -12.20 -19.97
C ASP A 238 -0.30 -12.38 -18.97
N ASP A 239 0.01 -12.79 -17.74
CA ASP A 239 -0.95 -12.81 -16.63
C ASP A 239 -1.43 -11.37 -16.32
N SER A 240 -2.71 -11.21 -15.96
CA SER A 240 -3.21 -9.88 -15.58
C SER A 240 -2.68 -9.44 -14.21
N PRO A 241 -2.60 -8.12 -13.90
CA PRO A 241 -2.20 -7.63 -12.59
C PRO A 241 -3.00 -8.26 -11.42
N SER A 242 -4.29 -8.51 -11.63
CA SER A 242 -5.16 -9.16 -10.65
C SER A 242 -4.77 -10.62 -10.40
N ASP A 243 -4.37 -11.35 -11.44
CA ASP A 243 -3.95 -12.76 -11.32
C ASP A 243 -2.63 -12.88 -10.56
N ILE A 244 -1.68 -11.97 -10.84
CA ILE A 244 -0.38 -11.91 -10.17
C ILE A 244 -0.57 -11.61 -8.68
N GLU A 245 -1.38 -10.60 -8.35
CA GLU A 245 -1.68 -10.25 -6.95
C GLU A 245 -2.42 -11.38 -6.22
N ALA A 246 -3.34 -12.07 -6.88
CA ALA A 246 -4.01 -13.23 -6.29
C ALA A 246 -3.04 -14.38 -5.96
N GLN A 247 -1.98 -14.56 -6.76
CA GLN A 247 -0.89 -15.51 -6.47
C GLN A 247 -0.06 -15.05 -5.26
N ILE A 248 0.27 -13.76 -5.18
CA ILE A 248 0.99 -13.14 -4.05
C ILE A 248 0.21 -13.35 -2.75
N ARG A 249 -1.07 -13.02 -2.72
CA ARG A 249 -1.92 -13.16 -1.51
C ARG A 249 -1.99 -14.59 -0.98
N LYS A 250 -1.94 -15.59 -1.86
CA LYS A 250 -1.87 -17.01 -1.46
C LYS A 250 -0.54 -17.36 -0.80
N GLN A 251 0.57 -16.78 -1.28
CA GLN A 251 1.88 -16.96 -0.66
C GLN A 251 1.96 -16.25 0.69
N GLU A 252 1.45 -15.02 0.78
CA GLU A 252 1.36 -14.27 2.04
C GLU A 252 0.55 -15.01 3.08
N GLU A 253 -0.59 -15.60 2.71
CA GLU A 253 -1.39 -16.45 3.59
C GLU A 253 -0.60 -17.66 4.12
N LYS A 254 0.19 -18.32 3.26
CA LYS A 254 0.99 -19.48 3.64
C LYS A 254 2.08 -19.10 4.64
N LEU A 255 2.68 -17.92 4.46
CA LEU A 255 3.73 -17.39 5.34
C LEU A 255 3.15 -16.80 6.64
N GLY A 256 2.02 -16.10 6.58
CA GLY A 256 1.29 -15.62 7.78
C GLY A 256 0.83 -16.76 8.68
N ARG A 257 0.42 -17.91 8.12
CA ARG A 257 0.16 -19.14 8.90
C ARG A 257 1.42 -19.74 9.53
N LYS A 258 2.61 -19.51 8.95
CA LYS A 258 3.88 -19.95 9.53
C LYS A 258 4.37 -19.01 10.64
N GLU A 259 4.11 -17.70 10.58
CA GLU A 259 4.37 -16.76 11.69
C GLU A 259 3.69 -17.24 13.00
N LEU A 260 2.58 -17.98 12.91
CA LEU A 260 1.89 -18.61 14.05
C LEU A 260 2.54 -19.92 14.55
N LEU A 261 3.42 -20.56 13.77
CA LEU A 261 3.81 -21.97 13.97
C LEU A 261 5.32 -22.27 13.87
N GLY A 262 6.19 -21.30 13.55
CA GLY A 262 7.67 -21.35 13.67
C GLY A 262 8.41 -22.43 12.87
N GLY A 263 9.25 -22.05 11.89
CA GLY A 263 10.21 -22.99 11.27
C GLY A 263 10.96 -22.50 10.02
N ASP A 264 12.30 -22.64 10.06
CA ASP A 264 13.32 -22.12 9.14
C ASP A 264 13.82 -23.10 8.05
N SER A 265 14.47 -22.59 7.00
CA SER A 265 15.58 -23.23 6.23
C SER A 265 16.18 -22.27 5.18
N GLY A 266 17.51 -22.12 5.17
CA GLY A 266 18.30 -21.27 4.26
C GLY A 266 18.87 -21.98 3.01
N ILE A 267 19.34 -21.20 2.03
CA ILE A 267 20.07 -21.68 0.83
C ILE A 267 21.16 -20.66 0.45
N GLU A 268 22.38 -21.14 0.17
CA GLU A 268 23.56 -20.38 -0.28
C GLU A 268 23.62 -20.21 -1.82
N SER A 269 24.29 -19.15 -2.31
CA SER A 269 24.64 -18.99 -3.73
C SER A 269 26.09 -18.51 -3.90
N GLY A 270 26.89 -19.23 -4.71
CA GLY A 270 28.24 -18.83 -5.12
C GLY A 270 28.28 -18.07 -6.45
N ARG A 271 29.25 -17.16 -6.64
CA ARG A 271 29.54 -16.46 -7.90
C ARG A 271 31.02 -16.51 -8.24
N GLU A 272 31.34 -16.84 -9.48
CA GLU A 272 32.62 -16.53 -10.13
C GLU A 272 32.40 -15.55 -11.29
N THR A 273 33.37 -14.66 -11.51
CA THR A 273 33.31 -13.57 -12.52
C THR A 273 34.22 -13.89 -13.71
N PRO A 274 33.77 -13.84 -14.97
CA PRO A 274 34.66 -14.01 -16.12
C PRO A 274 35.23 -12.67 -16.63
N ALA A 275 36.52 -12.69 -16.98
CA ALA A 275 37.24 -11.61 -17.64
C ALA A 275 37.05 -11.62 -19.16
N GLY A 276 37.00 -10.42 -19.77
CA GLY A 276 37.47 -10.15 -21.14
C GLY A 276 36.55 -10.53 -22.32
N GLY A 277 35.68 -9.60 -22.72
CA GLY A 277 34.91 -9.64 -23.98
C GLY A 277 33.61 -8.86 -23.87
N HIS A 278 33.15 -8.19 -24.93
CA HIS A 278 31.80 -7.58 -24.90
C HIS A 278 30.75 -8.67 -24.66
N ILE A 279 30.08 -8.59 -23.52
CA ILE A 279 29.04 -9.53 -23.13
C ILE A 279 27.93 -9.48 -24.17
N ARG A 280 27.66 -10.61 -24.83
CA ARG A 280 26.48 -10.77 -25.67
C ARG A 280 25.32 -11.19 -24.76
N TYR A 281 24.22 -10.44 -24.81
CA TYR A 281 23.05 -10.70 -23.98
C TYR A 281 22.08 -11.63 -24.69
N THR A 282 21.63 -12.68 -24.02
CA THR A 282 20.50 -13.49 -24.46
C THR A 282 19.20 -12.76 -24.14
N HIS A 283 18.24 -12.76 -25.07
CA HIS A 283 16.90 -12.26 -24.79
C HIS A 283 16.26 -13.10 -23.69
N LYS A 284 15.72 -12.46 -22.65
CA LYS A 284 15.09 -13.11 -21.51
C LYS A 284 13.73 -12.47 -21.27
N HIS A 285 12.72 -13.28 -20.98
CA HIS A 285 11.46 -12.82 -20.43
C HIS A 285 11.50 -12.97 -18.91
N PHE A 286 10.81 -12.09 -18.20
CA PHE A 286 10.76 -12.10 -16.75
C PHE A 286 9.32 -12.01 -16.27
N LYS A 287 9.00 -12.75 -15.21
CA LYS A 287 7.74 -12.62 -14.48
C LYS A 287 8.01 -12.05 -13.09
N TRP A 288 7.12 -11.17 -12.63
CA TRP A 288 7.11 -10.72 -11.24
C TRP A 288 6.73 -11.89 -10.32
N ALA A 289 7.64 -12.26 -9.43
CA ALA A 289 7.52 -13.39 -8.51
C ALA A 289 8.39 -13.17 -7.26
N PRO A 290 8.07 -12.16 -6.43
CA PRO A 290 8.82 -11.85 -5.22
C PRO A 290 8.75 -12.99 -4.20
N HIS A 291 9.89 -13.25 -3.56
CA HIS A 291 9.98 -14.18 -2.43
C HIS A 291 10.03 -13.40 -1.13
N PHE A 292 8.92 -13.34 -0.41
CA PHE A 292 8.81 -12.50 0.79
C PHE A 292 9.57 -13.01 2.01
N LYS A 293 10.29 -14.14 1.93
CA LYS A 293 10.96 -14.77 3.08
C LYS A 293 11.72 -13.76 3.94
N ASP A 294 12.51 -12.89 3.32
CA ASP A 294 13.33 -11.90 4.03
C ASP A 294 12.48 -10.92 4.84
N VAL A 295 11.32 -10.52 4.30
CA VAL A 295 10.38 -9.62 4.99
C VAL A 295 9.82 -10.31 6.23
N TYR A 296 9.33 -11.54 6.09
CA TYR A 296 8.75 -12.30 7.21
C TYR A 296 9.80 -12.63 8.27
N GLN A 297 10.99 -13.08 7.86
CA GLN A 297 12.10 -13.35 8.76
C GLN A 297 12.52 -12.09 9.53
N SER A 298 12.57 -10.93 8.86
CA SER A 298 12.88 -9.66 9.54
C SER A 298 11.85 -9.30 10.63
N VAL A 299 10.57 -9.67 10.45
CA VAL A 299 9.53 -9.47 11.47
C VAL A 299 9.74 -10.40 12.66
N GLU A 300 10.02 -11.68 12.41
CA GLU A 300 10.27 -12.69 13.45
C GLU A 300 11.50 -12.32 14.32
N GLU A 301 12.54 -11.79 13.69
CA GLU A 301 13.78 -11.36 14.37
C GLU A 301 13.68 -9.98 15.02
N SER A 302 12.58 -9.24 14.80
CA SER A 302 12.45 -7.87 15.28
C SER A 302 12.00 -7.76 16.75
N GLU A 303 12.52 -6.73 17.42
CA GLU A 303 12.16 -6.39 18.80
C GLU A 303 10.82 -5.63 18.90
N PRO A 304 10.14 -5.68 20.05
CA PRO A 304 8.92 -4.91 20.29
C PRO A 304 9.01 -3.41 19.96
N GLY A 305 7.91 -2.85 19.45
CA GLY A 305 7.76 -1.41 19.18
C GLY A 305 7.77 -1.01 17.70
N ASN A 306 7.99 -1.97 16.79
CA ASN A 306 7.82 -1.76 15.36
C ASN A 306 6.47 -2.29 14.85
N ASP A 307 6.07 -1.81 13.67
CA ASP A 307 4.79 -2.12 13.03
C ASP A 307 4.65 -3.59 12.63
N GLY A 308 5.71 -4.20 12.08
CA GLY A 308 5.75 -5.63 11.73
C GLY A 308 5.49 -6.51 12.95
N TRP A 309 6.25 -6.28 14.03
CA TRP A 309 6.07 -6.98 15.30
C TRP A 309 4.67 -6.78 15.87
N ALA A 310 4.17 -5.55 15.93
CA ALA A 310 2.86 -5.26 16.51
C ALA A 310 1.74 -6.00 15.78
N VAL A 311 1.78 -6.01 14.44
CA VAL A 311 0.83 -6.76 13.62
C VAL A 311 0.97 -8.25 13.87
N ALA A 312 2.19 -8.80 13.92
CA ALA A 312 2.42 -10.23 14.21
C ALA A 312 1.88 -10.67 15.58
N GLN A 313 1.87 -9.77 16.58
CA GLN A 313 1.22 -10.02 17.88
C GLN A 313 -0.31 -9.90 17.84
N GLY A 314 -0.88 -9.58 16.67
CA GLY A 314 -2.29 -9.28 16.49
C GLY A 314 -2.72 -7.97 17.16
N TYR A 315 -1.82 -7.01 17.32
CA TYR A 315 -2.13 -5.65 17.78
C TYR A 315 -2.34 -4.71 16.58
N THR A 316 -3.18 -3.69 16.77
CA THR A 316 -3.31 -2.62 15.76
C THR A 316 -2.09 -1.71 15.85
N SER A 317 -1.39 -1.53 14.74
CA SER A 317 -0.23 -0.66 14.62
C SER A 317 -0.63 0.71 14.08
N VAL A 318 -0.13 1.78 14.68
CA VAL A 318 -0.29 3.18 14.23
C VAL A 318 1.09 3.82 14.11
N THR A 319 1.55 4.03 12.88
CA THR A 319 2.86 4.62 12.59
C THR A 319 2.67 6.06 12.10
N PRO A 320 3.05 7.10 12.87
CA PRO A 320 3.11 8.47 12.38
C PRO A 320 4.22 8.63 11.35
N LEU A 321 3.93 9.24 10.21
CA LEU A 321 4.86 9.43 9.11
C LEU A 321 4.91 10.89 8.64
N ARG A 322 6.02 11.24 8.00
CA ARG A 322 6.15 12.46 7.19
C ARG A 322 6.09 12.08 5.71
N ALA A 323 5.35 12.86 4.93
CA ALA A 323 5.32 12.73 3.47
C ALA A 323 6.52 13.46 2.85
N ASN A 324 7.74 12.95 3.09
CA ASN A 324 8.98 13.51 2.56
C ASN A 324 10.03 12.41 2.36
N PHE A 325 11.13 12.77 1.71
CA PHE A 325 12.37 12.02 1.84
C PHE A 325 13.15 12.63 3.00
N MET A 326 13.35 11.85 4.06
CA MET A 326 14.22 12.24 5.15
C MET A 326 15.68 12.01 4.74
N HIS A 327 16.50 13.04 4.83
CA HIS A 327 17.94 12.91 4.56
C HIS A 327 18.62 12.08 5.66
N THR A 328 19.63 11.30 5.28
CA THR A 328 20.43 10.53 6.24
C THR A 328 21.09 11.49 7.24
N PRO A 329 21.08 11.18 8.55
CA PRO A 329 21.84 11.95 9.52
C PRO A 329 23.35 11.90 9.19
N GLY A 330 24.02 13.04 9.23
CA GLY A 330 25.44 13.17 8.91
C GLY A 330 25.79 14.56 8.39
N ASP A 331 27.07 14.89 8.30
CA ASP A 331 27.53 16.17 7.73
C ASP A 331 27.73 16.06 6.20
N PHE A 332 26.69 15.61 5.51
CA PHE A 332 26.65 15.58 4.04
C PHE A 332 26.35 16.98 3.50
N LYS A 333 27.32 17.89 3.71
CA LYS A 333 27.27 19.30 3.28
C LYS A 333 28.54 19.63 2.49
N GLY A 334 28.43 20.60 1.60
CA GLY A 334 29.56 21.07 0.81
C GLY A 334 29.80 20.26 -0.47
N GLU A 335 30.92 20.53 -1.12
CA GLU A 335 31.29 19.96 -2.41
C GLU A 335 31.96 18.60 -2.25
N ILE A 336 31.58 17.63 -3.09
CA ILE A 336 32.33 16.36 -3.22
C ILE A 336 33.55 16.65 -4.10
N THR A 337 34.74 16.62 -3.52
CA THR A 337 36.00 16.70 -4.30
C THR A 337 36.34 15.30 -4.82
N LEU A 338 36.42 15.16 -6.14
CA LEU A 338 36.93 13.95 -6.77
C LEU A 338 38.43 14.09 -6.97
N ASP A 339 39.20 13.07 -6.58
CA ASP A 339 40.63 13.05 -6.89
C ASP A 339 40.82 13.07 -8.42
N ASN A 340 41.68 13.97 -8.90
CA ASN A 340 42.05 13.99 -10.31
C ASN A 340 42.81 12.69 -10.64
N VAL A 341 42.15 11.77 -11.36
CA VAL A 341 42.78 10.57 -11.90
C VAL A 341 43.86 11.00 -12.91
N GLY A 342 45.13 10.97 -12.47
CA GLY A 342 46.31 10.95 -13.32
C GLY A 342 46.73 12.27 -13.98
N LYS A 343 47.48 13.11 -13.26
CA LYS A 343 48.69 13.67 -13.86
C LYS A 343 49.84 12.78 -13.42
N GLY A 344 50.22 11.83 -14.28
CA GLY A 344 51.44 11.06 -14.11
C GLY A 344 52.61 12.02 -13.93
N ASN A 345 53.51 11.68 -13.01
CA ASN A 345 54.81 12.30 -12.86
C ASN A 345 55.48 12.42 -14.23
N VAL A 346 55.51 13.63 -14.79
CA VAL A 346 56.45 13.95 -15.87
C VAL A 346 57.80 14.11 -15.16
N PRO A 347 58.81 13.29 -15.46
CA PRO A 347 60.14 13.51 -14.90
C PRO A 347 60.66 14.87 -15.38
N GLU A 348 61.16 15.70 -14.47
CA GLU A 348 61.89 16.91 -14.82
C GLU A 348 63.07 16.52 -15.73
N GLU A 349 63.01 16.90 -17.01
CA GLU A 349 64.20 16.93 -17.86
C GLU A 349 65.13 18.02 -17.32
N ASN A 350 66.22 17.57 -16.69
CA ASN A 350 67.44 18.36 -16.54
C ASN A 350 67.83 18.96 -17.89
N LYS A 351 67.81 20.29 -18.00
CA LYS A 351 68.63 21.02 -18.97
C LYS A 351 69.48 22.06 -18.26
N ALA A 352 70.77 21.88 -18.56
CA ALA A 352 71.99 22.52 -18.07
C ALA A 352 72.00 24.05 -18.16
#